data_AF-X1L114-F1
#
_entry.id   AF-X1L114-F1
#
_cell.length_a   1.000
_cell.length_b   1.000
_cell.length_c   1.000
_cell.angle_alpha   90.00
_cell.angle_beta   90.00
_cell.angle_gamma   90.00
#
_symmetry.space_group_name_H-M   'P 1'
#
loop_
_entity.id
_entity.type
_entity.pdbx_description
1 polymer ?
#
loop_
_entity_poly.entity_id
_entity_poly.type
_entity_poly.pdbx_seq_one_letter_code
_entity_poly.pdbx_strand_id
1 'polypeptide(L)'
;LYTEWFPVENRGKVLGFQEGMQSLTTAIVPVVIAIVITKWGWRAGFMIPVIPLFIVGLLSYKIIHNRPSDVGLSVEWAVPPISGGLLDDAKEAYRNALSDWRMLLTYVSYGFSQFVFFALATWIPVYIYNTSGNILEAAWVLTP
;
A
#
# COMPACT_ATOMS: atom_id res chain seq x y z
N LEU A 1 0.85 11.82 -7.89
CA LEU A 1 0.29 12.70 -6.84
C LEU A 1 1.39 13.29 -5.96
N TYR A 2 2.14 12.48 -5.20
CA TYR A 2 3.15 12.99 -4.26
C TYR A 2 4.27 13.83 -4.88
N THR A 3 4.70 13.48 -6.10
CA THR A 3 5.74 14.21 -6.84
C THR A 3 5.31 15.61 -7.24
N GLU A 4 4.03 15.79 -7.57
CA GLU A 4 3.45 17.06 -8.01
C GLU A 4 3.10 17.97 -6.83
N TRP A 5 2.59 17.39 -5.74
CA TRP A 5 2.07 18.14 -4.59
C TRP A 5 3.12 18.53 -3.55
N PHE A 6 4.24 17.80 -3.45
CA PHE A 6 5.24 18.03 -2.40
C PHE A 6 6.66 18.21 -2.96
N PRO A 7 7.42 19.16 -2.39
CA PRO A 7 8.82 19.40 -2.76
C PRO A 7 9.68 18.23 -2.27
N VAL A 8 10.83 18.02 -2.94
CA VAL A 8 11.69 16.83 -2.79
C VAL A 8 12.07 16.58 -1.33
N GLU A 9 12.35 17.64 -0.58
CA GLU A 9 12.78 17.62 0.82
C GLU A 9 11.71 17.04 1.76
N ASN A 10 10.44 17.18 1.40
CA ASN A 10 9.31 16.72 2.22
C ASN A 10 8.68 15.41 1.70
N ARG A 11 9.04 14.93 0.50
CA ARG A 11 8.49 13.68 -0.05
C ARG A 11 8.72 12.49 0.87
N GLY A 12 9.89 12.40 1.50
CA GLY A 12 10.20 11.31 2.44
C GLY A 12 9.27 11.28 3.67
N LYS A 13 8.85 12.44 4.19
CA LYS A 13 7.92 12.53 5.34
C LYS A 13 6.52 12.05 4.95
N VAL A 14 6.05 12.47 3.78
CA VAL A 14 4.71 12.10 3.30
C VAL A 14 4.65 10.61 2.98
N LEU A 15 5.67 10.07 2.32
CA LEU A 15 5.77 8.62 2.07
C LEU A 15 5.88 7.83 3.38
N GLY A 16 6.69 8.30 4.34
CA GLY A 16 6.78 7.65 5.65
C GLY A 16 5.45 7.64 6.41
N PHE A 17 4.67 8.72 6.34
CA PHE A 17 3.33 8.77 6.92
C PHE A 17 2.37 7.80 6.24
N GLN A 18 2.39 7.73 4.90
CA GLN A 18 1.62 6.75 4.14
C GLN A 18 1.94 5.32 4.56
N GLU A 19 3.22 4.95 4.61
CA GLU A 19 3.67 3.62 5.03
C GLU A 19 3.30 3.32 6.49
N GLY A 20 3.33 4.32 7.37
CA GLY A 20 2.86 4.20 8.75
C GLY A 20 1.37 3.89 8.84
N MET A 21 0.54 4.58 8.05
CA MET A 21 -0.90 4.31 7.98
C MET A 21 -1.19 2.92 7.38
N GLN A 22 -0.42 2.51 6.36
CA GLN A 22 -0.53 1.18 5.76
C GLN A 22 -0.20 0.07 6.77
N SER A 23 0.86 0.25 7.56
CA SER A 23 1.27 -0.69 8.60
C SER A 23 0.21 -0.79 9.71
N LEU A 24 -0.31 0.36 10.17
CA LEU A 24 -1.40 0.40 11.16
C LEU A 24 -2.66 -0.32 10.66
N THR A 25 -3.04 -0.07 9.42
CA THR A 25 -4.18 -0.73 8.77
C THR A 25 -3.97 -2.25 8.72
N THR A 26 -2.78 -2.69 8.34
CA THR A 26 -2.43 -4.12 8.24
C THR A 26 -2.53 -4.83 9.59
N ALA A 27 -2.27 -4.14 10.70
CA ALA A 27 -2.41 -4.71 12.05
C ALA A 27 -3.88 -4.77 12.52
N ILE A 28 -4.67 -3.73 12.25
CA ILE A 28 -6.03 -3.59 12.77
C ILE A 28 -7.04 -4.41 11.96
N VAL A 29 -6.94 -4.38 10.63
CA VAL A 29 -7.96 -4.95 9.74
C VAL A 29 -8.19 -6.45 9.98
N PRO A 30 -7.16 -7.32 10.09
CA PRO A 30 -7.38 -8.75 10.32
C PRO A 30 -8.20 -9.04 11.58
N VAL A 31 -7.96 -8.29 12.67
CA VAL A 31 -8.69 -8.43 13.93
C VAL A 31 -10.15 -8.02 13.77
N VAL A 32 -10.40 -6.87 13.13
CA VAL A 32 -11.76 -6.38 12.85
C VAL A 32 -12.52 -7.38 11.98
N ILE A 33 -11.89 -7.90 10.93
CA ILE A 33 -12.49 -8.89 10.03
C ILE A 33 -12.77 -10.21 10.76
N ALA A 34 -11.86 -10.69 11.61
CA ALA A 34 -12.09 -11.89 12.40
C ALA A 34 -13.32 -11.76 13.32
N ILE A 35 -13.49 -10.60 13.98
CA ILE A 35 -14.68 -10.30 14.78
C ILE A 35 -15.94 -10.29 13.91
N VAL A 36 -15.86 -9.64 12.74
CA VAL A 36 -17.01 -9.54 11.82
C VAL A 36 -17.45 -10.91 11.35
N ILE A 37 -16.51 -11.75 10.90
CA ILE A 37 -16.79 -13.09 10.40
C ILE A 37 -17.41 -13.96 11.51
N THR A 38 -16.90 -13.87 12.74
CA THR A 38 -17.39 -14.65 13.88
C THR A 38 -18.83 -14.27 14.26
N LYS A 39 -19.20 -12.99 14.17
CA LYS A 39 -20.52 -12.50 14.59
C LYS A 39 -21.59 -12.54 13.50
N TRP A 40 -21.22 -12.20 12.27
CA TRP A 40 -22.17 -12.00 11.16
C TRP A 40 -21.91 -12.94 9.97
N GLY A 41 -20.98 -13.89 10.13
CA GLY A 41 -20.61 -14.85 9.11
C GLY A 41 -19.66 -14.30 8.05
N TRP A 42 -19.13 -15.21 7.24
CA TRP A 42 -18.10 -14.91 6.25
C TRP A 42 -18.54 -13.86 5.21
N ARG A 43 -19.82 -13.86 4.81
CA ARG A 43 -20.35 -12.89 3.82
C ARG A 43 -20.19 -11.45 4.29
N ALA A 44 -20.45 -11.19 5.57
CA ALA A 44 -20.28 -9.87 6.17
C ALA A 44 -18.81 -9.43 6.20
N GLY A 45 -17.88 -10.38 6.43
CA GLY A 45 -16.44 -10.13 6.38
C GLY A 45 -15.96 -9.57 5.04
N PHE A 46 -16.58 -9.96 3.93
CA PHE A 46 -16.27 -9.43 2.60
C PHE A 46 -17.07 -8.18 2.24
N MET A 47 -18.33 -8.08 2.66
CA MET A 47 -19.20 -6.96 2.26
C MET A 47 -18.96 -5.68 3.07
N ILE A 48 -18.71 -5.78 4.38
CA ILE A 48 -18.57 -4.61 5.24
C ILE A 48 -17.40 -3.71 4.81
N PRO A 49 -16.19 -4.23 4.47
CA PRO A 49 -15.07 -3.39 4.03
C PRO A 49 -15.31 -2.65 2.72
N VAL A 50 -16.23 -3.13 1.88
CA VAL A 50 -16.58 -2.48 0.61
C VAL A 50 -17.26 -1.14 0.84
N ILE A 51 -18.03 -1.00 1.91
CA ILE A 51 -18.76 0.23 2.24
C ILE A 51 -17.81 1.42 2.47
N PRO A 52 -16.85 1.38 3.42
CA PRO A 52 -15.92 2.48 3.62
C PRO A 52 -15.00 2.67 2.40
N LEU A 53 -14.61 1.60 1.69
CA LEU A 53 -13.85 1.72 0.45
C LEU A 53 -14.61 2.54 -0.61
N PHE A 54 -15.89 2.24 -0.80
CA PHE A 54 -16.74 2.96 -1.75
C PHE A 54 -16.93 4.43 -1.35
N ILE A 55 -17.19 4.69 -0.06
CA ILE A 55 -17.35 6.06 0.46
C ILE A 55 -16.06 6.85 0.27
N VAL A 56 -14.92 6.30 0.68
CA VAL A 56 -13.62 6.96 0.51
C VAL A 56 -13.31 7.18 -0.96
N GLY A 57 -13.54 6.18 -1.83
CA GLY A 57 -13.36 6.33 -3.27
C GLY A 57 -14.23 7.45 -3.87
N LEU A 58 -15.49 7.54 -3.47
CA LEU A 58 -16.40 8.59 -3.92
C LEU A 58 -15.99 9.99 -3.43
N LEU A 59 -15.55 10.09 -2.17
CA LEU A 59 -15.04 11.33 -1.61
C LEU A 59 -13.73 11.76 -2.29
N SER A 60 -12.80 10.81 -2.49
CA SER A 60 -11.54 11.03 -3.17
C SER A 60 -11.76 11.52 -4.60
N TYR A 61 -12.72 10.96 -5.34
CA TYR A 61 -13.06 11.42 -6.68
C TYR A 61 -13.48 12.90 -6.73
N LYS A 62 -14.14 13.40 -5.68
CA LYS A 62 -14.59 14.80 -5.60
C LYS A 62 -13.56 15.76 -5.02
N ILE A 63 -12.69 15.29 -4.13
CA ILE A 63 -11.82 16.15 -3.31
C ILE A 63 -10.38 16.16 -3.84
N ILE A 64 -9.87 15.03 -4.32
CA ILE A 64 -8.46 14.90 -4.70
C ILE A 64 -8.27 15.46 -6.11
N HIS A 65 -7.51 16.55 -6.18
CA HIS A 65 -7.07 17.14 -7.43
C HIS A 65 -5.70 16.58 -7.80
N ASN A 66 -5.50 16.24 -9.08
CA ASN A 66 -4.27 15.57 -9.50
C ASN A 66 -3.07 16.49 -9.45
N ARG A 67 -3.29 17.79 -9.69
CA ARG A 67 -2.23 18.81 -9.68
C ARG A 67 -2.62 20.01 -8.80
N PRO A 68 -1.62 20.69 -8.22
CA PRO A 68 -1.83 21.97 -7.57
C PRO A 68 -2.43 23.02 -8.51
N SER A 69 -2.12 22.95 -9.81
CA SER A 69 -2.67 23.86 -10.83
C SER A 69 -4.19 23.78 -10.96
N ASP A 70 -4.78 22.60 -10.70
CA ASP A 70 -6.23 22.37 -10.83
C ASP A 70 -7.02 23.14 -9.76
N VAL A 71 -6.35 23.54 -8.66
CA VAL A 71 -6.91 24.39 -7.59
C VAL A 71 -6.36 25.82 -7.61
N GLY A 72 -5.69 26.21 -8.70
CA GLY A 72 -5.14 27.56 -8.88
C GLY A 72 -3.80 27.80 -8.16
N LEU A 73 -3.11 26.75 -7.71
CA LEU A 73 -1.79 26.87 -7.09
C LEU A 73 -0.69 26.64 -8.14
N SER A 74 0.20 27.62 -8.34
CA SER A 74 1.43 27.44 -9.10
C SER A 74 2.57 27.09 -8.15
N VAL A 75 3.17 25.91 -8.30
CA VAL A 75 4.32 25.47 -7.49
C VAL A 75 5.55 25.29 -8.38
N GLU A 76 6.72 25.71 -7.89
CA GLU A 76 7.97 25.74 -8.66
C GLU A 76 8.51 24.34 -8.99
N TRP A 77 8.23 23.36 -8.13
CA TRP A 77 8.68 21.96 -8.29
C TRP A 77 7.71 21.08 -9.08
N ALA A 78 6.55 21.61 -9.49
CA ALA A 78 5.64 20.86 -10.35
C ALA A 78 6.25 20.75 -11.74
N VAL A 79 6.29 19.53 -12.27
CA VAL A 79 6.86 19.30 -13.59
C VAL A 79 5.87 19.89 -14.61
N PRO A 80 6.32 20.77 -15.53
CA PRO A 80 5.45 21.30 -16.55
C PRO A 80 4.83 20.15 -17.36
N PRO A 81 3.60 20.30 -17.87
CA PRO A 81 2.95 19.26 -18.65
C PRO A 81 3.86 18.84 -19.81
N ILE A 82 4.27 17.58 -19.80
CA ILE A 82 5.08 16.98 -20.85
C ILE A 82 4.24 17.05 -22.13
N SER A 83 4.70 17.86 -23.09
CA SER A 83 4.02 18.11 -24.37
C SER A 83 4.33 17.04 -25.43
N GLY A 84 5.00 15.96 -25.02
CA GLY A 84 5.37 14.84 -25.87
C GLY A 84 4.22 13.90 -26.16
N GLY A 85 4.42 13.01 -27.13
CA GLY A 85 3.48 11.93 -27.40
C GLY A 85 3.46 10.97 -26.21
N LEU A 86 2.29 10.77 -25.61
CA LEU A 86 2.05 9.94 -24.41
C LEU A 86 2.73 8.57 -24.44
N LEU A 87 2.85 7.98 -25.63
CA LEU A 87 3.48 6.68 -25.86
C LEU A 87 5.03 6.75 -25.84
N ASP A 88 5.61 7.80 -26.41
CA ASP A 88 7.06 7.97 -26.51
C ASP A 88 7.63 8.40 -25.15
N ASP A 89 6.90 9.22 -24.41
CA ASP A 89 7.23 9.59 -23.03
C ASP A 89 7.18 8.37 -22.10
N ALA A 90 6.18 7.50 -22.26
CA ALA A 90 6.09 6.26 -21.50
C ALA A 90 7.27 5.33 -21.81
N LYS A 91 7.62 5.15 -23.09
CA LYS A 91 8.76 4.34 -23.50
C LYS A 91 10.07 4.86 -22.92
N GLU A 92 10.28 6.17 -22.94
CA GLU A 92 11.49 6.78 -22.38
C GLU A 92 11.57 6.60 -20.86
N ALA A 93 10.45 6.79 -20.15
CA ALA A 93 10.38 6.53 -18.70
C ALA A 93 10.69 5.06 -18.37
N TYR A 94 10.10 4.10 -19.09
CA TYR A 94 10.40 2.68 -18.91
C TYR A 94 11.84 2.33 -19.27
N ARG A 95 12.39 2.93 -20.33
CA ARG A 95 13.78 2.72 -20.73
C ARG A 95 14.74 3.21 -19.65
N ASN A 96 14.53 4.42 -19.12
CA ASN A 96 15.34 4.98 -18.05
C ASN A 96 15.21 4.14 -16.78
N ALA A 97 14.00 3.69 -16.47
CA ALA A 97 13.73 2.82 -15.33
C ALA A 97 14.47 1.47 -15.44
N LEU A 98 14.45 0.83 -16.60
CA LEU A 98 15.10 -0.46 -16.80
C LEU A 98 16.61 -0.34 -17.05
N SER A 99 17.13 0.86 -17.34
CA SER A 99 18.56 1.07 -17.59
C SER A 99 19.35 1.36 -16.31
N ASP A 100 18.69 1.83 -15.23
CA ASP A 100 19.37 2.11 -13.96
C ASP A 100 19.47 0.84 -13.10
N TRP A 101 20.69 0.29 -13.03
CA TRP A 101 20.97 -0.92 -12.24
C TRP A 101 20.69 -0.75 -10.74
N ARG A 102 20.88 0.46 -10.17
CA ARG A 102 20.64 0.71 -8.74
C ARG A 102 19.16 0.66 -8.43
N MET A 103 18.37 1.18 -9.36
CA MET A 103 16.93 1.15 -9.24
C MET A 103 16.40 -0.28 -9.40
N LEU A 104 16.90 -1.03 -10.40
CA LEU A 104 16.59 -2.44 -10.57
C LEU A 104 16.93 -3.26 -9.32
N LEU A 105 18.12 -3.07 -8.73
CA LEU A 105 18.53 -3.80 -7.53
C LEU A 105 17.58 -3.53 -6.36
N THR A 106 17.16 -2.27 -6.17
CA THR A 106 16.21 -1.90 -5.12
C THR A 106 14.87 -2.59 -5.32
N TYR A 107 14.32 -2.61 -6.54
CA TYR A 107 13.06 -3.28 -6.84
C TYR A 107 13.12 -4.80 -6.71
N VAL A 108 14.22 -5.42 -7.15
CA VAL A 108 14.44 -6.86 -6.98
C VAL A 108 14.53 -7.22 -5.49
N SER A 109 15.27 -6.42 -4.71
CA SER A 109 15.38 -6.62 -3.26
C SER A 109 14.02 -6.49 -2.57
N TYR A 110 13.21 -5.51 -2.99
CA TYR A 110 11.84 -5.37 -2.51
C TYR A 110 10.95 -6.57 -2.90
N GLY A 111 11.13 -7.11 -4.11
CA GLY A 111 10.43 -8.33 -4.54
C GLY A 111 10.75 -9.54 -3.64
N PHE A 112 12.02 -9.74 -3.30
CA PHE A 112 12.42 -10.80 -2.37
C PHE A 112 11.89 -10.58 -0.95
N SER A 113 11.88 -9.34 -0.46
CA SER A 113 11.32 -9.05 0.87
C SER A 113 9.81 -9.33 0.92
N GLN A 114 9.07 -8.97 -0.14
CA GLN A 114 7.65 -9.31 -0.28
C GLN A 114 7.43 -10.82 -0.37
N PHE A 115 8.25 -11.54 -1.14
CA PHE A 115 8.17 -13.00 -1.23
C PHE A 115 8.34 -13.67 0.14
N VAL A 116 9.38 -13.28 0.90
CA VAL A 116 9.60 -13.79 2.26
C VAL A 116 8.42 -13.45 3.16
N PHE A 117 7.92 -12.22 3.11
CA PHE A 117 6.76 -11.80 3.91
C PHE A 117 5.52 -12.66 3.62
N PHE A 118 5.14 -12.84 2.35
CA PHE A 118 3.97 -13.63 1.98
C PHE A 118 4.16 -15.13 2.25
N ALA A 119 5.37 -15.66 2.05
CA ALA A 119 5.68 -17.03 2.41
C ALA A 119 5.49 -17.24 3.91
N LEU A 120 6.09 -16.39 4.75
CA LEU A 120 5.92 -16.47 6.20
C LEU A 120 4.45 -16.31 6.60
N ALA A 121 3.75 -15.31 6.06
CA ALA A 121 2.34 -15.06 6.38
C ALA A 121 1.42 -16.25 6.05
N THR A 122 1.73 -17.01 4.99
CA THR A 122 0.93 -18.17 4.56
C THR A 122 1.28 -19.43 5.33
N TRP A 123 2.58 -19.70 5.51
CA TRP A 123 3.06 -20.97 6.06
C TRP A 123 3.13 -20.97 7.60
N ILE A 124 3.32 -19.83 8.25
CA ILE A 124 3.37 -19.75 9.73
C ILE A 124 2.06 -20.25 10.37
N PRO A 125 0.86 -19.79 9.96
CA PRO A 125 -0.39 -20.27 10.55
C PRO A 125 -0.58 -21.79 10.41
N VAL A 126 -0.22 -22.33 9.24
CA VAL A 126 -0.32 -23.77 8.94
C VAL A 126 0.67 -24.58 9.78
N TYR A 127 1.93 -24.14 9.84
CA TYR A 127 2.97 -24.79 10.63
C TYR A 127 2.61 -24.82 12.12
N ILE A 128 2.14 -23.70 12.64
CA ILE A 128 1.68 -23.57 14.03
C ILE A 128 0.51 -24.51 14.29
N TYR A 129 -0.52 -24.49 13.44
CA TYR A 129 -1.68 -25.37 13.62
C TYR A 129 -1.31 -26.85 13.64
N ASN A 130 -0.40 -27.28 12.74
CA ASN A 130 0.05 -28.66 12.68
C ASN A 130 0.92 -29.09 13.89
N THR A 131 1.58 -28.15 14.56
CA THR A 131 2.47 -28.45 15.71
C THR A 131 1.76 -28.30 17.05
N SER A 132 0.94 -27.27 17.25
CA SER A 132 0.25 -27.00 18.51
C SER A 132 -1.19 -27.55 18.57
N GLY A 133 -1.82 -27.87 17.43
CA GLY A 133 -3.24 -28.24 17.35
C GLY A 133 -4.22 -27.10 17.65
N ASN A 134 -3.75 -25.99 18.23
CA ASN A 134 -4.53 -24.80 18.55
C ASN A 134 -3.74 -23.53 18.18
N ILE A 135 -4.27 -22.77 17.23
CA ILE A 135 -3.65 -21.55 16.72
C ILE A 135 -3.66 -20.40 17.72
N LEU A 136 -4.60 -20.40 18.66
CA LEU A 136 -4.73 -19.35 19.68
C LEU A 136 -3.69 -19.55 20.78
N GLU A 137 -3.50 -20.77 21.29
CA GLU A 137 -2.46 -21.03 22.29
C GLU A 137 -1.07 -20.65 21.76
N ALA A 138 -0.76 -21.02 20.52
CA ALA A 138 0.53 -20.70 19.91
C ALA A 138 0.74 -19.20 19.62
N ALA A 139 -0.33 -18.43 19.37
CA ALA A 139 -0.23 -16.98 19.26
C ALA A 139 0.16 -16.31 20.59
N TRP A 140 -0.11 -16.96 21.73
CA TRP A 140 0.21 -16.51 23.08
C TRP A 140 1.50 -17.11 23.67
N VAL A 141 2.17 -18.06 23.00
CA VAL A 141 3.40 -18.74 23.49
C VAL A 141 4.65 -17.83 23.53
N LEU A 142 4.48 -16.50 23.38
CA LEU A 142 5.51 -15.50 23.74
C LEU A 142 5.37 -14.91 25.15
N THR A 143 4.61 -15.54 26.05
CA THR A 143 4.75 -15.28 27.49
C THR A 143 5.19 -16.56 28.21
N PRO A 144 6.37 -16.55 28.88
CA PRO A 144 6.92 -17.71 29.59
C PRO A 144 6.07 -18.14 30.79
#